data_AF-A0A915P3B6-F1
#
_entry.id   AF-A0A915P3B6-F1
#
_cell.length_a   1.000
_cell.length_b   1.000
_cell.length_c   1.000
_cell.angle_alpha   90.00
_cell.angle_beta   90.00
_cell.angle_gamma   90.00
#
_symmetry.space_group_name_H-M   'P 1'
#
loop_
_entity.id
_entity.type
_entity.pdbx_description
1 polymer ?
#
loop_
_entity_poly.entity_id
_entity_poly.type
_entity_poly.pdbx_seq_one_letter_code
_entity_poly.pdbx_strand_id
1 'polypeptide(L)'
;MNDTIIELNTENQKFPGITRCMETEGGWANGCFYVDPACLFYRFSAVPTNDLKILEIFRCPKWDLELDVNIIIETQNDKQEKLISLKPGFTTEWNDLRITATSMTVAPLPILNQLFVSDENRVAILEPESEDKLRSFKCSSKASAIKFNECKLDPLSCDCNSADHTVACLCYELLETRQLFKRDLTLPFEHNGILLDVDHGTIKKGEMSNSTGSELAIGYASLFVSCAAFGFMFAPLKRLDSKDGVFVQWIQCSV
;
A
#
# COMPACT_ATOMS: atom_id res chain seq x y z
N MET A 1 5.22 22.46 -22.63
CA MET A 1 5.26 23.84 -23.16
C MET A 1 5.89 24.72 -22.10
N ASN A 2 6.81 25.59 -22.49
CA ASN A 2 7.42 26.55 -21.56
C ASN A 2 6.52 27.80 -21.57
N ASP A 3 5.61 27.86 -20.58
CA ASP A 3 4.45 28.76 -20.55
C ASP A 3 4.78 30.18 -20.05
N THR A 4 5.95 30.69 -20.40
CA THR A 4 6.36 32.07 -20.09
C THR A 4 5.87 33.01 -21.17
N ILE A 5 4.75 33.67 -20.86
CA ILE A 5 4.16 34.75 -21.65
C ILE A 5 4.75 36.08 -21.17
N ILE A 6 5.23 36.92 -22.09
CA ILE A 6 5.95 38.15 -21.76
C ILE A 6 5.05 39.14 -21.03
N GLU A 7 3.76 39.14 -21.36
CA GLU A 7 2.70 39.94 -20.75
C GLU A 7 2.42 39.56 -19.28
N LEU A 8 2.76 38.33 -18.88
CA LEU A 8 2.52 37.78 -17.54
C LEU A 8 3.81 37.63 -16.72
N ASN A 9 4.88 38.34 -17.09
CA ASN A 9 6.15 38.34 -16.36
C ASN A 9 5.96 38.95 -14.96
N THR A 10 5.66 38.08 -14.00
CA THR A 10 5.30 38.43 -12.62
C THR A 10 6.15 37.62 -11.66
N GLU A 11 6.29 38.11 -10.42
CA GLU A 11 7.00 37.38 -9.36
C GLU A 11 6.44 35.97 -9.12
N ASN A 12 5.19 35.70 -9.51
CA ASN A 12 4.50 34.42 -9.36
C ASN A 12 4.87 33.38 -10.43
N GLN A 13 5.70 33.71 -11.42
CA GLN A 13 6.28 32.73 -12.35
C GLN A 13 7.24 31.76 -11.67
N LYS A 14 7.82 32.14 -10.52
CA LYS A 14 8.70 31.25 -9.74
C LYS A 14 7.97 30.07 -9.11
N PHE A 15 6.64 30.15 -9.05
CA PHE A 15 5.79 29.11 -8.46
C PHE A 15 5.11 28.24 -9.52
N PRO A 16 4.81 26.96 -9.20
CA PRO A 16 4.08 26.10 -10.10
C PRO A 16 2.70 26.69 -10.41
N GLY A 17 2.35 26.69 -11.68
CA GLY A 17 1.14 27.32 -12.13
C GLY A 17 0.92 27.06 -13.60
N ILE A 18 -0.28 27.38 -14.03
CA ILE A 18 -0.77 27.05 -15.37
C ILE A 18 -1.17 28.35 -16.03
N THR A 19 -0.62 28.57 -17.21
CA THR A 19 -0.94 29.73 -18.03
C THR A 19 -1.97 29.32 -19.06
N ARG A 20 -3.01 30.14 -19.24
CA ARG A 20 -4.08 29.91 -20.19
C ARG A 20 -4.44 31.19 -20.93
N CYS A 21 -5.17 30.98 -22.00
CA CYS A 21 -5.83 32.02 -22.78
C CYS A 21 -7.34 31.82 -22.65
N MET A 22 -8.08 32.90 -22.43
CA MET A 22 -9.52 32.92 -22.65
C MET A 22 -9.82 33.77 -23.88
N GLU A 23 -10.58 33.21 -24.82
CA GLU A 23 -11.03 33.98 -25.98
C GLU A 23 -12.05 35.04 -25.55
N THR A 24 -11.88 36.23 -26.10
CA THR A 24 -12.72 37.41 -25.88
C THR A 24 -13.08 38.00 -27.24
N GLU A 25 -14.15 38.78 -27.27
CA GLU A 25 -14.61 39.39 -28.52
C GLU A 25 -13.60 40.43 -29.03
N GLY A 26 -13.30 40.35 -30.33
CA GLY A 26 -12.54 41.37 -31.04
C GLY A 26 -13.40 42.58 -31.44
N GLY A 27 -12.85 43.40 -32.33
CA GLY A 27 -13.54 44.52 -32.95
C GLY A 27 -13.39 45.85 -32.23
N TRP A 28 -13.67 46.92 -32.96
CA TRP A 28 -13.43 48.30 -32.52
C TRP A 28 -14.23 48.70 -31.28
N ALA A 29 -15.43 48.12 -31.11
CA ALA A 29 -16.27 48.34 -29.92
C ALA A 29 -15.62 47.81 -28.63
N ASN A 30 -14.76 46.79 -28.75
CA ASN A 30 -14.02 46.15 -27.66
C ASN A 30 -12.55 46.63 -27.61
N GLY A 31 -12.22 47.73 -28.30
CA GLY A 31 -10.86 48.31 -28.30
C GLY A 31 -9.84 47.60 -29.19
N CYS A 32 -10.28 46.69 -30.06
CA CYS A 32 -9.42 45.92 -30.96
C CYS A 32 -9.54 46.41 -32.42
N PHE A 33 -8.42 46.53 -33.13
CA PHE A 33 -8.43 46.92 -34.55
C PHE A 33 -9.00 45.82 -35.46
N TYR A 34 -8.72 44.56 -35.13
CA TYR A 34 -9.20 43.38 -35.85
C TYR A 34 -10.46 42.81 -35.19
N VAL A 35 -11.33 42.19 -36.00
CA VAL A 35 -12.57 41.54 -35.54
C VAL A 35 -12.36 40.11 -35.06
N ASP A 36 -11.17 39.55 -35.31
CA ASP A 36 -10.78 38.23 -34.82
C ASP A 36 -10.80 38.21 -33.28
N PRO A 37 -11.16 37.07 -32.65
CA PRO A 37 -11.16 36.96 -31.19
C PRO A 37 -9.82 37.36 -30.60
N ALA A 38 -9.86 38.14 -29.53
CA ALA A 38 -8.69 38.50 -28.74
C ALA A 38 -8.46 37.46 -27.65
N CYS A 39 -7.21 37.33 -27.21
CA CYS A 39 -6.85 36.41 -26.13
C CYS A 39 -6.59 37.18 -24.84
N LEU A 40 -7.38 36.91 -23.80
CA LEU A 40 -7.10 37.36 -22.44
C LEU A 40 -6.22 36.32 -21.74
N PHE A 41 -4.91 36.62 -21.66
CA PHE A 41 -3.95 35.74 -21.00
C PHE A 41 -4.04 35.86 -19.48
N TYR A 42 -4.05 34.71 -18.80
CA TYR A 42 -4.01 34.64 -17.35
C TYR A 42 -3.19 33.45 -16.87
N ARG A 43 -2.74 33.52 -15.61
CA ARG A 43 -2.03 32.45 -14.93
C ARG A 43 -2.52 32.33 -13.50
N PHE A 44 -2.87 31.11 -13.10
CA PHE A 44 -3.06 30.77 -11.69
C PHE A 44 -1.90 29.89 -11.22
N SER A 45 -1.42 30.16 -10.01
CA SER A 45 -0.27 29.48 -9.42
C SER A 45 -0.59 29.03 -7.99
N ALA A 46 -0.04 27.89 -7.60
CA ALA A 46 0.00 27.52 -6.19
C ALA A 46 1.07 28.36 -5.48
N VAL A 47 0.74 28.96 -4.35
CA VAL A 47 1.69 29.74 -3.54
C VAL A 47 1.80 29.07 -2.17
N PRO A 48 3.01 28.87 -1.63
CA PRO A 48 3.17 28.23 -0.34
C PRO A 48 2.61 29.14 0.77
N THR A 49 1.88 28.53 1.70
CA THR A 49 1.44 29.19 2.94
C THR A 49 2.48 28.96 4.05
N ASN A 50 2.42 29.77 5.10
CA ASN A 50 3.35 29.67 6.24
C ASN A 50 3.28 28.30 6.96
N ASP A 51 2.13 27.61 6.88
CA ASP A 51 1.88 26.33 7.53
C ASP A 51 2.03 25.13 6.57
N LEU A 52 2.84 25.27 5.51
CA LEU A 52 3.06 24.20 4.54
C LEU A 52 3.56 22.92 5.23
N LYS A 53 2.77 21.85 5.10
CA LYS A 53 3.15 20.51 5.55
C LYS A 53 3.28 19.59 4.36
N ILE A 54 4.42 18.91 4.28
CA ILE A 54 4.67 17.90 3.26
C ILE A 54 4.01 16.62 3.75
N LEU A 55 3.10 16.09 2.93
CA LEU A 55 2.41 14.83 3.19
C LEU A 55 2.88 13.79 2.20
N GLU A 56 3.08 12.57 2.68
CA GLU A 56 3.37 11.42 1.84
C GLU A 56 2.10 10.58 1.67
N ILE A 57 1.74 10.29 0.42
CA ILE A 57 0.61 9.43 0.08
C ILE A 57 1.17 8.15 -0.53
N PHE A 58 0.84 7.00 0.05
CA PHE A 58 1.40 5.72 -0.38
C PHE A 58 0.39 4.56 -0.25
N ARG A 59 0.74 3.42 -0.87
CA ARG A 59 0.04 2.13 -0.76
C ARG A 59 1.04 1.04 -0.42
N CYS A 60 0.55 -0.04 0.18
CA CYS A 60 1.31 -1.25 0.46
C CYS A 60 0.81 -2.41 -0.42
N PRO A 61 1.21 -2.49 -1.71
CA PRO A 61 0.69 -3.51 -2.61
C PRO A 61 1.15 -4.93 -2.26
N LYS A 62 2.21 -5.06 -1.46
CA LYS A 62 2.77 -6.32 -0.99
C LYS A 62 2.97 -6.24 0.51
N TRP A 63 2.57 -7.31 1.19
CA TRP A 63 2.81 -7.54 2.61
C TRP A 63 3.62 -8.81 2.74
N ASP A 64 4.73 -8.74 3.48
CA ASP A 64 5.53 -9.92 3.79
C ASP A 64 4.93 -10.59 5.03
N LEU A 65 4.58 -11.87 4.89
CA LEU A 65 3.93 -12.64 5.95
C LEU A 65 4.98 -13.21 6.90
N GLU A 66 4.73 -13.03 8.20
CA GLU A 66 5.60 -13.50 9.26
C GLU A 66 4.73 -14.05 10.41
N LEU A 67 5.05 -15.26 10.86
CA LEU A 67 4.33 -15.93 11.95
C LEU A 67 5.26 -16.09 13.15
N ASP A 68 4.93 -15.40 14.23
CA ASP A 68 5.60 -15.55 15.52
C ASP A 68 5.02 -16.77 16.26
N VAL A 69 5.80 -17.83 16.40
CA VAL A 69 5.42 -19.08 17.09
C VAL A 69 6.20 -19.21 18.38
N ASN A 70 5.49 -19.36 19.50
CA ASN A 70 6.10 -19.75 20.77
C ASN A 70 6.14 -21.28 20.88
N ILE A 71 7.33 -21.85 20.92
CA ILE A 71 7.52 -23.30 21.01
C ILE A 71 8.00 -23.65 22.40
N ILE A 72 7.25 -24.54 23.04
CA ILE A 72 7.55 -25.07 24.37
C ILE A 72 7.82 -26.57 24.22
N ILE A 73 9.05 -26.99 24.54
CA ILE A 73 9.44 -28.39 24.62
C ILE A 73 9.53 -28.75 26.10
N GLU A 74 8.67 -29.66 26.54
CA GLU A 74 8.67 -30.18 27.90
C GLU A 74 9.15 -31.63 27.89
N THR A 75 10.22 -31.89 28.63
CA THR A 75 10.75 -33.23 28.91
C THR A 75 10.65 -33.51 30.40
N GLN A 76 10.85 -34.76 30.84
CA GLN A 76 10.73 -35.13 32.25
C GLN A 76 11.64 -34.34 33.21
N ASN A 77 12.73 -33.74 32.70
CA ASN A 77 13.73 -33.03 33.50
C ASN A 77 13.94 -31.56 33.09
N ASP A 78 13.40 -31.10 31.96
CA ASP A 78 13.68 -29.77 31.43
C ASP A 78 12.50 -29.22 30.61
N LYS A 79 12.27 -27.91 30.74
CA LYS A 79 11.27 -27.16 29.99
C LYS A 79 11.97 -26.03 29.26
N GLN A 80 11.99 -26.12 27.93
CA GLN A 80 12.59 -25.11 27.07
C GLN A 80 11.51 -24.36 26.32
N GLU A 81 11.63 -23.04 26.28
CA GLU A 81 10.69 -22.15 25.60
C GLU A 81 11.48 -21.23 24.65
N LYS A 82 11.00 -21.10 23.41
CA LYS A 82 11.59 -20.19 22.43
C LYS A 82 10.54 -19.61 21.50
N LEU A 83 10.57 -18.29 21.38
CA LEU A 83 9.85 -17.57 20.34
C LEU A 83 10.67 -17.62 19.04
N ILE A 84 10.07 -18.13 17.96
CA ILE A 84 10.65 -18.12 16.62
C ILE A 84 9.71 -17.41 15.65
N SER A 85 10.29 -16.73 14.68
CA SER A 85 9.55 -16.18 13.55
C SER A 85 9.71 -17.08 12.33
N LEU A 86 8.59 -17.43 11.70
CA LEU A 86 8.52 -18.26 10.51
C LEU A 86 8.10 -17.42 9.30
N LYS A 87 8.77 -17.67 8.16
CA LYS A 87 8.42 -17.10 6.86
C LYS A 87 8.04 -18.22 5.89
N PRO A 88 7.02 -18.03 5.03
CA PRO A 88 6.61 -19.04 4.06
C PRO A 88 7.79 -19.52 3.20
N GLY A 89 7.96 -20.84 3.08
CA GLY A 89 9.00 -21.45 2.26
C GLY A 89 10.41 -21.44 2.87
N PHE A 90 10.60 -20.87 4.06
CA PHE A 90 11.87 -20.91 4.79
C PHE A 90 11.80 -21.92 5.94
N THR A 91 12.92 -22.59 6.20
CA THR A 91 13.07 -23.52 7.32
C THR A 91 13.87 -22.86 8.42
N THR A 92 13.27 -22.74 9.60
CA THR A 92 13.93 -22.28 10.82
C THR A 92 14.34 -23.49 11.65
N GLU A 93 15.59 -23.52 12.08
CA GLU A 93 16.14 -24.60 12.89
C GLU A 93 16.26 -24.15 14.35
N TRP A 94 15.79 -25.01 15.26
CA TRP A 94 15.98 -24.84 16.69
C TRP A 94 16.23 -26.20 17.34
N ASN A 95 17.40 -26.37 17.95
CA ASN A 95 17.89 -27.67 18.41
C ASN A 95 17.84 -28.69 17.25
N ASP A 96 17.23 -29.86 17.46
CA ASP A 96 17.01 -30.88 16.42
C ASP A 96 15.69 -30.69 15.64
N LEU A 97 14.94 -29.61 15.91
CA LEU A 97 13.71 -29.30 15.19
C LEU A 97 14.01 -28.45 13.95
N ARG A 98 13.45 -28.90 12.83
CA ARG A 98 13.42 -28.15 11.57
C ARG A 98 11.98 -27.81 11.27
N ILE A 99 11.66 -26.52 11.31
CA ILE A 99 10.30 -26.04 11.25
C ILE A 99 10.15 -25.19 10.01
N THR A 100 9.22 -25.59 9.15
CA THR A 100 8.99 -24.94 7.86
C THR A 100 7.52 -24.58 7.77
N ALA A 101 7.22 -23.30 7.56
CA ALA A 101 5.88 -22.88 7.18
C ALA A 101 5.70 -23.16 5.68
N THR A 102 5.02 -24.26 5.35
CA THR A 102 4.82 -24.72 3.96
C THR A 102 3.83 -23.84 3.21
N SER A 103 2.77 -23.41 3.88
CA SER A 103 1.78 -22.48 3.33
C SER A 103 1.26 -21.57 4.42
N MET A 104 1.06 -20.30 4.07
CA MET A 104 0.40 -19.31 4.93
C MET A 104 -0.55 -18.54 4.04
N THR A 105 -1.80 -18.42 4.48
CA THR A 105 -2.81 -17.64 3.77
C THR A 105 -3.30 -16.53 4.67
N VAL A 106 -3.46 -15.35 4.10
CA VAL A 106 -4.15 -14.23 4.74
C VAL A 106 -5.46 -14.05 4.02
N ALA A 107 -6.56 -13.94 4.76
CA ALA A 107 -7.87 -13.65 4.18
C ALA A 107 -7.77 -12.40 3.29
N PRO A 108 -8.44 -12.33 2.12
CA PRO A 108 -8.39 -11.15 1.28
C PRO A 108 -9.03 -9.97 2.03
N LEU A 109 -8.19 -9.05 2.50
CA LEU A 109 -8.62 -7.93 3.32
C LEU A 109 -8.49 -6.63 2.51
N PRO A 110 -9.58 -5.88 2.30
CA PRO A 110 -9.55 -4.62 1.59
C PRO A 110 -8.55 -3.61 2.19
N ILE A 111 -8.34 -3.67 3.52
CA ILE A 111 -7.49 -2.74 4.26
C ILE A 111 -6.01 -2.80 3.85
N LEU A 112 -5.56 -3.93 3.31
CA LEU A 112 -4.16 -4.13 2.92
C LEU A 112 -3.80 -3.40 1.61
N ASN A 113 -4.78 -2.98 0.82
CA ASN A 113 -4.57 -2.21 -0.42
C ASN A 113 -5.19 -0.80 -0.34
N GLN A 114 -5.36 -0.27 0.87
CA GLN A 114 -5.82 1.09 1.08
C GLN A 114 -4.72 2.12 0.78
N LEU A 115 -5.17 3.36 0.57
CA LEU A 115 -4.31 4.51 0.45
C LEU A 115 -4.06 5.07 1.85
N PHE A 116 -2.81 5.39 2.15
CA PHE A 116 -2.41 5.96 3.42
C PHE A 116 -1.82 7.35 3.21
N VAL A 117 -1.95 8.19 4.23
CA VAL A 117 -1.31 9.51 4.30
C VAL A 117 -0.43 9.58 5.54
N SER A 118 0.79 10.08 5.38
CA SER A 118 1.76 10.26 6.47
C SER A 118 2.25 11.71 6.54
N ASP A 119 2.38 12.22 7.77
CA ASP A 119 3.04 13.49 8.09
C ASP A 119 4.40 13.28 8.77
N GLU A 120 5.04 12.13 8.52
CA GLU A 120 6.27 11.62 9.17
C GLU A 120 6.06 11.14 10.62
N ASN A 121 5.15 11.74 11.36
CA ASN A 121 4.88 11.36 12.75
C ASN A 121 3.69 10.42 12.87
N ARG A 122 2.68 10.60 12.03
CA ARG A 122 1.41 9.88 12.08
C ARG A 122 1.07 9.38 10.69
N VAL A 123 0.40 8.24 10.66
CA VAL A 123 -0.18 7.67 9.44
C VAL A 123 -1.67 7.55 9.64
N ALA A 124 -2.45 7.85 8.61
CA ALA A 124 -3.89 7.63 8.60
C ALA A 124 -4.32 6.96 7.30
N ILE A 125 -5.44 6.25 7.36
CA ILE A 125 -6.15 5.77 6.17
C ILE A 125 -6.73 6.98 5.45
N LEU A 126 -6.46 7.09 4.15
CA LEU A 126 -6.94 8.17 3.32
C LEU A 126 -8.26 7.76 2.63
N GLU A 127 -9.33 8.48 2.96
CA GLU A 127 -10.64 8.27 2.35
C GLU A 127 -10.63 8.67 0.86
N PRO A 128 -11.40 7.98 -0.01
CA PRO A 128 -11.45 8.28 -1.45
C PRO A 128 -11.81 9.73 -1.77
N GLU A 129 -12.74 10.34 -1.03
CA GLU A 129 -13.14 11.73 -1.22
C GLU A 129 -11.99 12.73 -0.94
N SER A 130 -11.12 12.38 -0.01
CA SER A 130 -9.94 13.19 0.34
C SER A 130 -8.81 12.98 -0.68
N GLU A 131 -8.72 11.78 -1.26
CA GLU A 131 -7.75 11.49 -2.32
C GLU A 131 -7.92 12.48 -3.48
N ASP A 132 -9.14 12.66 -4.00
CA ASP A 132 -9.41 13.54 -5.15
C ASP A 132 -8.99 14.99 -4.90
N LYS A 133 -9.26 15.51 -3.69
CA LYS A 133 -8.87 16.87 -3.29
C LYS A 133 -7.35 17.05 -3.15
N LEU A 134 -6.63 15.97 -2.80
CA LEU A 134 -5.17 15.96 -2.77
C LEU A 134 -4.55 15.79 -4.16
N ARG A 135 -5.35 15.49 -5.20
CA ARG A 135 -4.81 15.33 -6.56
C ARG A 135 -4.40 16.63 -7.22
N SER A 136 -5.01 17.73 -6.78
CA SER A 136 -4.83 19.06 -7.35
C SER A 136 -3.39 19.57 -7.33
N PHE A 137 -2.57 19.14 -6.36
CA PHE A 137 -1.17 19.57 -6.28
C PHE A 137 -0.28 18.43 -5.80
N LYS A 138 0.64 17.96 -6.66
CA LYS A 138 1.50 16.80 -6.38
C LYS A 138 2.95 17.06 -6.70
N CYS A 139 3.82 16.46 -5.91
CA CYS A 139 5.26 16.46 -6.12
C CYS A 139 5.74 15.02 -6.33
N SER A 140 6.81 14.81 -7.09
CA SER A 140 7.34 13.47 -7.39
C SER A 140 8.12 12.85 -6.23
N SER A 141 8.63 13.69 -5.32
CA SER A 141 9.46 13.29 -4.19
C SER A 141 9.39 14.30 -3.04
N LYS A 142 9.80 13.88 -1.84
CA LYS A 142 9.97 14.78 -0.69
C LYS A 142 10.92 15.95 -1.01
N ALA A 143 12.01 15.70 -1.73
CA ALA A 143 12.95 16.75 -2.12
C ALA A 143 12.31 17.80 -3.04
N SER A 144 11.50 17.37 -4.03
CA SER A 144 10.75 18.29 -4.89
C SER A 144 9.69 19.08 -4.12
N ALA A 145 9.04 18.45 -3.12
CA ALA A 145 8.07 19.12 -2.26
C ALA A 145 8.70 20.22 -1.40
N ILE A 146 9.92 19.99 -0.89
CA ILE A 146 10.70 21.00 -0.15
C ILE A 146 11.03 22.21 -1.04
N LYS A 147 11.38 21.97 -2.30
CA LYS A 147 11.66 23.05 -3.26
C LYS A 147 10.40 23.77 -3.76
N PHE A 148 9.25 23.11 -3.69
CA PHE A 148 7.90 23.57 -4.09
C PHE A 148 7.73 23.88 -5.59
N ASN A 149 8.68 24.56 -6.22
CA ASN A 149 8.64 24.94 -7.64
C ASN A 149 8.70 23.76 -8.63
N GLU A 150 9.17 22.59 -8.18
CA GLU A 150 9.22 21.35 -8.97
C GLU A 150 7.92 20.55 -8.93
N CYS A 151 6.95 20.96 -8.10
CA CYS A 151 5.65 20.32 -8.01
C CYS A 151 4.76 20.66 -9.21
N LYS A 152 3.74 19.84 -9.43
CA LYS A 152 2.79 19.98 -10.53
C LYS A 152 1.41 20.30 -9.98
N LEU A 153 0.82 21.37 -10.51
CA LEU A 153 -0.56 21.75 -10.29
C LEU A 153 -1.45 21.06 -11.34
N ASP A 154 -2.61 20.56 -10.92
CA ASP A 154 -3.61 19.99 -11.83
C ASP A 154 -4.34 21.13 -12.57
N PRO A 155 -4.45 21.07 -13.91
CA PRO A 155 -5.22 22.04 -14.70
C PRO A 155 -6.69 22.23 -14.31
N LEU A 156 -7.28 21.28 -13.56
CA LEU A 156 -8.66 21.36 -13.09
C LEU A 156 -8.78 21.91 -11.66
N SER A 157 -7.68 22.37 -11.05
CA SER A 157 -7.67 22.89 -9.67
C SER A 157 -8.39 24.22 -9.48
N CYS A 158 -8.60 24.96 -10.57
CA CYS A 158 -9.26 26.26 -10.54
C CYS A 158 -10.23 26.38 -11.71
N ASP A 159 -11.40 26.94 -11.41
CA ASP A 159 -12.38 27.37 -12.41
C ASP A 159 -12.25 28.88 -12.61
N CYS A 160 -12.03 29.30 -13.85
CA CYS A 160 -11.72 30.69 -14.19
C CYS A 160 -12.69 31.17 -15.25
N ASN A 161 -13.30 32.33 -15.02
CA ASN A 161 -14.25 32.98 -15.91
C ASN A 161 -13.80 34.40 -16.24
N SER A 162 -14.13 34.89 -17.44
CA SER A 162 -13.91 36.29 -17.78
C SER A 162 -14.95 37.16 -17.10
N ALA A 163 -14.48 38.30 -16.57
CA ALA A 163 -15.29 39.41 -16.11
C ALA A 163 -14.77 40.66 -16.83
N ASP A 164 -15.41 41.00 -17.95
CA ASP A 164 -15.02 42.05 -18.90
C ASP A 164 -13.58 41.87 -19.42
N HIS A 165 -12.64 42.64 -18.87
CA HIS A 165 -11.20 42.61 -19.21
C HIS A 165 -10.34 41.96 -18.13
N THR A 166 -10.96 41.30 -17.14
CA THR A 166 -10.28 40.61 -16.05
C THR A 166 -10.67 39.14 -15.99
N VAL A 167 -9.85 38.32 -15.35
CA VAL A 167 -10.17 36.91 -15.12
C VAL A 167 -10.36 36.72 -13.62
N ALA A 168 -11.52 36.19 -13.26
CA ALA A 168 -11.82 35.76 -11.90
C ALA A 168 -11.67 34.24 -11.81
N CYS A 169 -10.77 33.77 -10.95
CA CYS A 169 -10.53 32.36 -10.71
C CYS A 169 -11.00 31.97 -9.31
N LEU A 170 -11.78 30.89 -9.22
CA LEU A 170 -12.16 30.20 -8.00
C LEU A 170 -11.39 28.88 -7.95
N CYS A 171 -10.44 28.78 -7.03
CA CYS A 171 -9.65 27.57 -6.82
C CYS A 171 -10.22 26.75 -5.68
N TYR A 172 -10.21 25.42 -5.82
CA TYR A 172 -10.59 24.53 -4.74
C TYR A 172 -9.55 24.63 -3.61
N GLU A 173 -10.00 24.80 -2.37
CA GLU A 173 -9.11 24.77 -1.22
C GLU A 173 -8.45 23.40 -1.10
N LEU A 174 -7.12 23.40 -0.93
CA LEU A 174 -6.39 22.20 -0.56
C LEU A 174 -6.84 21.78 0.84
N LEU A 175 -7.11 20.48 1.02
CA LEU A 175 -7.63 19.97 2.28
C LEU A 175 -6.71 20.34 3.44
N GLU A 176 -7.28 20.90 4.51
CA GLU A 176 -6.51 21.15 5.72
C GLU A 176 -5.98 19.82 6.27
N THR A 177 -4.70 19.80 6.66
CA THR A 177 -4.08 18.60 7.24
C THR A 177 -4.83 18.02 8.44
N ARG A 178 -5.54 18.85 9.21
CA ARG A 178 -6.37 18.39 10.35
C ARG A 178 -7.52 17.48 9.92
N GLN A 179 -8.06 17.67 8.72
CA GLN A 179 -9.17 16.88 8.20
C GLN A 179 -8.72 15.50 7.70
N LEU A 180 -7.43 15.33 7.42
CA LEU A 180 -6.83 14.06 6.97
C LEU A 180 -6.56 13.10 8.14
N PHE A 181 -6.14 13.62 9.29
CA PHE A 181 -5.81 12.82 10.47
C PHE A 181 -6.98 12.80 11.47
N LYS A 182 -8.12 12.25 11.04
CA LYS A 182 -9.26 11.97 11.92
C LYS A 182 -8.88 10.88 12.92
N ARG A 183 -9.38 10.96 14.16
CA ARG A 183 -9.05 9.99 15.21
C ARG A 183 -9.36 8.56 14.80
N ASP A 184 -10.51 8.34 14.14
CA ASP A 184 -10.99 7.01 13.80
C ASP A 184 -10.27 6.38 12.58
N LEU A 185 -9.40 7.15 11.90
CA LEU A 185 -8.63 6.69 10.73
C LEU A 185 -7.12 6.77 10.95
N THR A 186 -6.68 7.38 12.06
CA THR A 186 -5.27 7.50 12.40
C THR A 186 -4.80 6.19 13.03
N LEU A 187 -3.68 5.68 12.56
CA LEU A 187 -3.07 4.46 13.10
C LEU A 187 -2.45 4.75 14.50
N PRO A 188 -2.44 3.78 15.43
CA PRO A 188 -2.84 2.39 15.24
C PRO A 188 -4.35 2.19 15.12
N PHE A 189 -4.77 1.34 14.18
CA PHE A 189 -6.18 1.11 13.86
C PHE A 189 -6.48 -0.38 13.82
N GLU A 190 -7.53 -0.78 14.51
CA GLU A 190 -8.01 -2.17 14.51
C GLU A 190 -9.29 -2.30 13.67
N HIS A 191 -9.26 -3.19 12.68
CA HIS A 191 -10.44 -3.49 11.89
C HIS A 191 -10.49 -4.98 11.52
N ASN A 192 -11.64 -5.61 11.79
CA ASN A 192 -11.86 -7.04 11.57
C ASN A 192 -10.75 -7.93 12.18
N GLY A 193 -10.29 -7.57 13.39
CA GLY A 193 -9.27 -8.32 14.13
C GLY A 193 -7.84 -8.13 13.62
N ILE A 194 -7.58 -7.06 12.85
CA ILE A 194 -6.24 -6.70 12.37
C ILE A 194 -5.87 -5.34 12.93
N LEU A 195 -4.80 -5.32 13.70
CA LEU A 195 -4.17 -4.11 14.19
C LEU A 195 -3.09 -3.68 13.20
N LEU A 196 -3.32 -2.55 12.53
CA LEU A 196 -2.28 -1.88 11.75
C LEU A 196 -1.50 -0.96 12.69
N ASP A 197 -0.22 -1.25 12.87
CA ASP A 197 0.67 -0.48 13.72
C ASP A 197 1.76 0.25 12.92
N VAL A 198 2.17 1.40 13.45
CA VAL A 198 3.08 2.35 12.80
C VAL A 198 4.29 2.57 13.69
N ASP A 199 5.45 2.62 13.05
CA ASP A 199 6.65 3.11 13.70
C ASP A 199 7.31 4.17 12.81
N HIS A 200 7.60 5.32 13.41
CA HIS A 200 8.25 6.46 12.75
C HIS A 200 7.63 6.83 11.38
N GLY A 201 6.29 6.87 11.29
CA GLY A 201 5.59 7.26 10.06
C GLY A 201 5.54 6.19 8.96
N THR A 202 6.06 4.98 9.23
CA THR A 202 5.99 3.82 8.34
C THR A 202 5.11 2.73 8.94
N ILE A 203 4.25 2.13 8.13
CA ILE A 203 3.43 1.01 8.59
C ILE A 203 4.35 -0.19 8.77
N LYS A 204 4.49 -0.68 10.01
CA LYS A 204 5.44 -1.73 10.33
C LYS A 204 4.82 -3.11 10.32
N LYS A 205 3.60 -3.24 10.85
CA LYS A 205 2.98 -4.54 11.07
C LYS A 205 1.47 -4.44 10.93
N GLY A 206 0.88 -5.42 10.25
CA GLY A 206 -0.52 -5.76 10.40
C GLY A 206 -0.59 -7.01 11.26
N GLU A 207 -1.03 -6.89 12.51
CA GLU A 207 -1.12 -8.00 13.44
C GLU A 207 -2.55 -8.54 13.49
N MET A 208 -2.72 -9.83 13.20
CA MET A 208 -4.01 -10.50 13.35
C MET A 208 -4.20 -10.96 14.80
N SER A 209 -5.21 -10.43 15.47
CA SER A 209 -5.57 -10.81 16.85
C SER A 209 -6.09 -12.25 16.94
N ASN A 210 -6.64 -12.81 15.86
CA ASN A 210 -7.06 -14.22 15.76
C ASN A 210 -6.88 -14.74 14.33
N SER A 211 -5.85 -15.56 14.07
CA SER A 211 -5.71 -16.27 12.79
C SER A 211 -6.16 -17.73 12.93
N THR A 212 -7.06 -18.19 12.06
CA THR A 212 -7.60 -19.56 12.04
C THR A 212 -7.00 -20.43 10.93
N GLY A 213 -5.91 -20.01 10.28
CA GLY A 213 -5.52 -20.53 8.95
C GLY A 213 -4.03 -20.82 8.73
N SER A 214 -3.27 -21.18 9.76
CA SER A 214 -1.89 -21.68 9.58
C SER A 214 -1.83 -23.19 9.78
N GLU A 215 -1.64 -23.94 8.70
CA GLU A 215 -1.30 -25.37 8.77
C GLU A 215 0.22 -25.51 8.99
N LEU A 216 0.62 -25.91 10.19
CA LEU A 216 2.01 -26.23 10.51
C LEU A 216 2.26 -27.71 10.23
N ALA A 217 2.99 -28.01 9.16
CA ALA A 217 3.45 -29.38 8.88
C ALA A 217 4.67 -29.71 9.74
N ILE A 218 4.47 -30.43 10.84
CA ILE A 218 5.57 -30.94 11.68
C ILE A 218 6.08 -32.23 11.03
N GLY A 219 7.21 -32.14 10.35
CA GLY A 219 7.91 -33.29 9.79
C GLY A 219 8.54 -34.12 10.90
N TYR A 220 7.80 -35.07 11.47
CA TYR A 220 8.35 -35.94 12.50
C TYR A 220 9.36 -36.93 11.90
N ALA A 221 10.54 -37.01 12.53
CA ALA A 221 11.46 -38.15 12.41
C ALA A 221 10.88 -39.47 13.00
N SER A 222 9.59 -39.51 13.34
CA SER A 222 8.87 -40.71 13.78
C SER A 222 8.55 -41.69 12.65
N LEU A 223 8.74 -41.28 11.38
CA LEU A 223 8.59 -42.17 10.24
C LEU A 223 9.59 -43.35 10.28
N PHE A 224 10.75 -43.16 10.89
CA PHE A 224 11.74 -44.24 11.08
C PHE A 224 11.30 -45.23 12.16
N VAL A 225 10.62 -44.79 13.22
CA VAL A 225 10.12 -45.68 14.27
C VAL A 225 8.90 -46.46 13.79
N SER A 226 8.01 -45.87 12.97
CA SER A 226 6.92 -46.62 12.34
C SER A 226 7.44 -47.60 11.28
N CYS A 227 8.40 -47.22 10.44
CA CYS A 227 9.00 -48.14 9.46
C CYS A 227 9.81 -49.26 10.12
N ALA A 228 10.42 -49.02 11.29
CA ALA A 228 11.11 -50.06 12.06
C ALA A 228 10.14 -50.95 12.87
N ALA A 229 9.05 -50.39 13.41
CA ALA A 229 8.04 -51.12 14.17
C ALA A 229 7.13 -52.00 13.29
N PHE A 230 6.88 -51.60 12.04
CA PHE A 230 6.21 -52.44 11.03
C PHE A 230 7.18 -53.25 10.16
N GLY A 231 8.44 -53.39 10.61
CA GLY A 231 9.36 -54.38 10.08
C GLY A 231 8.73 -55.77 10.08
N PHE A 232 8.65 -56.39 8.90
CA PHE A 232 8.50 -57.83 8.68
C PHE A 232 7.10 -58.48 8.76
N MET A 233 6.01 -57.77 8.49
CA MET A 233 4.74 -58.44 8.13
C MET A 233 4.65 -58.75 6.62
N PHE A 234 5.70 -59.38 6.07
CA PHE A 234 5.62 -60.05 4.76
C PHE A 234 5.61 -61.56 5.01
N ALA A 235 4.42 -62.12 5.21
CA ALA A 235 4.23 -63.57 5.08
C ALA A 235 4.41 -63.92 3.60
N PRO A 236 5.33 -64.82 3.21
CA PRO A 236 5.45 -65.23 1.83
C PRO A 236 4.22 -66.05 1.46
N LEU A 237 3.33 -65.48 0.65
CA LEU A 237 2.26 -66.24 0.01
C LEU A 237 2.92 -67.24 -0.95
N LYS A 238 2.69 -68.53 -0.70
CA LYS A 238 3.11 -69.64 -1.56
C LYS A 238 2.75 -69.32 -3.02
N ARG A 239 3.71 -69.53 -3.92
CA ARG A 239 3.54 -69.47 -5.38
C ARG A 239 2.28 -70.25 -5.80
N LEU A 240 1.29 -69.53 -6.27
CA LEU A 240 0.25 -70.05 -7.16
C LEU A 240 0.45 -69.36 -8.50
N ASP A 241 0.79 -70.18 -9.49
CA ASP A 241 1.08 -69.81 -10.86
C ASP A 241 -0.25 -69.53 -11.57
N SER A 242 -0.74 -68.29 -11.51
CA SER A 242 -1.86 -67.84 -12.35
C SER A 242 -1.30 -66.97 -13.47
N LYS A 243 -1.43 -67.49 -14.68
CA LYS A 243 -0.82 -67.02 -15.92
C LYS A 243 -1.49 -65.80 -16.54
N ASP A 244 -2.08 -64.90 -15.75
CA ASP A 244 -2.69 -63.66 -16.21
C ASP A 244 -2.37 -62.52 -15.24
N GLY A 245 -1.77 -61.45 -15.77
CA GLY A 245 -1.19 -60.35 -15.00
C GLY A 245 -2.22 -59.52 -14.25
N VAL A 246 -2.02 -59.39 -12.93
CA VAL A 246 -2.72 -58.42 -12.09
C VAL A 246 -1.70 -57.55 -11.37
N PHE A 247 -1.74 -56.24 -11.64
CA PHE A 247 -0.95 -55.21 -10.96
C PHE A 247 -1.80 -54.68 -9.80
N VAL A 248 -1.38 -54.92 -8.55
CA VAL A 248 -2.06 -54.38 -7.36
C VAL A 248 -1.25 -53.19 -6.85
N GLN A 249 -1.74 -51.99 -7.12
CA GLN A 249 -1.23 -50.75 -6.53
C GLN A 249 -1.99 -50.51 -5.22
N TRP A 250 -1.28 -50.54 -4.10
CA TRP A 250 -1.85 -50.22 -2.79
C TRP A 250 -1.79 -48.71 -2.58
N ILE A 251 -2.97 -48.08 -2.43
CA ILE A 251 -3.12 -46.74 -1.88
C ILE A 251 -3.40 -46.93 -0.39
N GLN A 252 -2.50 -46.46 0.47
CA GLN A 252 -2.73 -46.46 1.90
C GLN A 252 -3.57 -45.24 2.27
N CYS A 253 -4.86 -45.46 2.55
CA CYS A 253 -5.67 -44.52 3.32
C CYS A 253 -5.42 -44.80 4.81
N SER A 254 -4.87 -43.84 5.55
CA SER A 254 -4.88 -43.87 7.01
C SER A 254 -6.26 -43.46 7.51
N VAL A 255 -6.84 -44.24 8.41
CA VAL A 255 -7.92 -43.80 9.32
C VAL A 255 -7.27 -43.26 10.58
#